data_AF-A0A511JJD8-F1
#
_entry.id   AF-A0A511JJD8-F1
#
_cell.length_a   1.000
_cell.length_b   1.000
_cell.length_c   1.000
_cell.angle_alpha   90.00
_cell.angle_beta   90.00
_cell.angle_gamma   90.00
#
_symmetry.space_group_name_H-M   'P 1'
#
loop_
_entity.id
_entity.type
_entity.pdbx_description
1 polymer ?
#
loop_
_entity_poly.entity_id
_entity_poly.type
_entity_poly.pdbx_seq_one_letter_code
_entity_poly.pdbx_strand_id
1 'polypeptide(L)'
;MRDGSGRPAAVGRTGLAAPPLRGSRQAADRWSPSGALRGRHPGGVGESWLTVPVPKPSQSAAPTPSASSPDPNADVAALGYEEARDELVAVVARLEAGAATLEESLALWERGEALATRCQEWLDGARERLSAVRDTAARTESGTDESPDDEETR
;
A
#
# COMPACT_ATOMS: atom_id res chain seq x y z
N MET A 1 -34.99 32.34 55.02
CA MET A 1 -34.62 32.28 53.59
C MET A 1 -33.86 30.96 53.40
N ARG A 2 -34.43 29.81 53.00
CA ARG A 2 -35.06 29.44 51.70
C ARG A 2 -34.36 30.16 50.53
N ASP A 3 -33.82 29.53 49.50
CA ASP A 3 -34.00 28.19 48.91
C ASP A 3 -32.82 27.92 47.94
N GLY A 4 -32.70 26.72 47.36
CA GLY A 4 -31.98 26.56 46.09
C GLY A 4 -30.81 25.58 46.00
N SER A 5 -30.86 24.42 46.65
CA SER A 5 -30.05 23.26 46.23
C SER A 5 -30.55 22.74 44.88
N GLY A 6 -29.98 23.26 43.79
CA GLY A 6 -30.20 22.78 42.43
C GLY A 6 -29.50 21.46 42.17
N ARG A 7 -30.19 20.35 42.44
CA ARG A 7 -29.82 19.00 41.99
C ARG A 7 -29.88 18.96 40.46
N PRO A 8 -28.87 18.43 39.75
CA PRO A 8 -29.04 18.13 38.34
C PRO A 8 -29.96 16.90 38.20
N ALA A 9 -31.10 17.11 37.54
CA ALA A 9 -31.91 16.04 36.97
C ALA A 9 -31.37 15.76 35.56
N ALA A 10 -30.75 14.61 35.36
CA ALA A 10 -30.52 14.07 34.03
C ALA A 10 -30.54 12.53 34.07
N VAL A 11 -31.65 12.03 33.54
CA VAL A 11 -31.80 10.86 32.67
C VAL A 11 -31.33 9.49 33.18
N GLY A 12 -32.30 8.59 33.32
CA GLY A 12 -32.06 7.19 33.63
C GLY A 12 -31.20 6.51 32.57
N ARG A 13 -30.12 5.88 33.03
CA ARG A 13 -29.43 4.79 32.30
C ARG A 13 -30.37 3.59 32.30
N THR A 14 -31.26 3.52 31.32
CA THR A 14 -31.81 2.23 30.91
C THR A 14 -30.65 1.40 30.38
N GLY A 15 -30.43 0.26 31.03
CA GLY A 15 -29.40 -0.70 30.66
C GLY A 15 -29.68 -1.23 29.26
N LEU A 16 -28.91 -0.76 28.29
CA LEU A 16 -28.67 -1.50 27.06
C LEU A 16 -27.70 -2.62 27.40
N ALA A 17 -28.25 -3.83 27.47
CA ALA A 17 -27.48 -5.05 27.53
C ALA A 17 -26.42 -5.04 26.43
N ALA A 18 -25.17 -5.26 26.83
CA ALA A 18 -24.05 -5.44 25.91
C ALA A 18 -24.33 -6.66 25.00
N PRO A 19 -24.24 -6.53 23.67
CA PRO A 19 -24.30 -7.70 22.80
C PRO A 19 -23.09 -8.60 23.10
N PRO A 20 -23.24 -9.94 23.00
CA PRO A 20 -22.09 -10.83 23.14
C PRO A 20 -21.06 -10.49 22.06
N LEU A 21 -19.81 -10.35 22.48
CA LEU A 21 -18.64 -10.35 21.59
C LEU A 21 -18.51 -11.74 20.95
N ARG A 22 -19.38 -12.03 19.98
CA ARG A 22 -19.22 -13.17 19.10
C ARG A 22 -18.17 -12.80 18.08
N GLY A 23 -16.94 -13.21 18.38
CA GLY A 23 -15.84 -13.20 17.45
C GLY A 23 -16.24 -13.89 16.15
N SER A 24 -16.36 -13.09 15.12
CA SER A 24 -16.34 -13.52 13.73
C SER A 24 -15.40 -12.59 13.01
N ARG A 25 -14.09 -12.83 13.19
CA ARG A 25 -13.05 -12.41 12.24
C ARG A 25 -13.35 -13.13 10.93
N GLN A 26 -14.27 -12.58 10.14
CA GLN A 26 -14.62 -13.09 8.83
C GLN A 26 -13.68 -12.48 7.81
N ALA A 27 -12.75 -13.32 7.34
CA ALA A 27 -12.41 -13.49 5.93
C ALA A 27 -11.93 -12.27 5.12
N ALA A 28 -11.34 -11.26 5.75
CA ALA A 28 -10.22 -10.56 5.14
C ALA A 28 -8.94 -11.28 5.60
N ASP A 29 -7.93 -11.36 4.74
CA ASP A 29 -6.60 -11.92 5.07
C ASP A 29 -6.50 -13.44 5.15
N ARG A 30 -6.66 -14.11 4.00
CA ARG A 30 -5.68 -15.15 3.67
C ARG A 30 -5.35 -15.21 2.19
N TRP A 31 -4.82 -14.11 1.65
CA TRP A 31 -3.87 -14.25 0.55
C TRP A 31 -2.64 -14.97 1.11
N SER A 32 -2.49 -16.25 0.74
CA SER A 32 -1.27 -17.02 0.97
C SER A 32 -0.42 -16.96 -0.31
N PRO A 33 0.79 -16.37 -0.31
CA PRO A 33 1.68 -16.41 -1.46
C PRO A 33 2.48 -17.73 -1.54
N SER A 34 2.18 -18.73 -0.70
CA SER A 34 2.84 -20.03 -0.73
C SER A 34 1.83 -21.15 -0.46
N GLY A 35 1.25 -21.67 -1.53
CA GLY A 35 0.40 -22.86 -1.53
C GLY A 35 1.06 -23.96 -2.36
N ALA A 36 2.01 -24.66 -1.78
CA ALA A 36 2.48 -25.94 -2.29
C ALA A 36 1.34 -26.96 -2.20
N LEU A 37 0.60 -27.15 -3.29
CA LEU A 37 -0.24 -28.33 -3.48
C LEU A 37 0.12 -28.95 -4.83
N ARG A 38 1.12 -29.83 -4.79
CA ARG A 38 1.37 -30.84 -5.83
C ARG A 38 0.14 -31.75 -5.92
N GLY A 39 -0.80 -31.40 -6.78
CA GLY A 39 -1.82 -32.29 -7.33
C GLY A 39 -1.38 -32.74 -8.72
N ARG A 40 -0.94 -33.99 -8.84
CA ARG A 40 -0.58 -34.64 -10.10
C ARG A 40 -1.84 -34.78 -10.98
N HIS A 41 -1.92 -34.05 -12.08
CA HIS A 41 -2.90 -34.30 -13.16
C HIS A 41 -2.21 -35.04 -14.32
N PRO A 42 -2.72 -36.20 -14.79
CA PRO A 42 -2.35 -36.75 -16.08
C PRO A 42 -3.26 -36.16 -17.16
N GLY A 43 -2.70 -35.36 -18.07
CA GLY A 43 -3.42 -34.84 -19.23
C GLY A 43 -3.04 -33.38 -19.50
N GLY A 44 -2.05 -33.19 -20.36
CA GLY A 44 -1.54 -31.86 -20.70
C GLY A 44 -2.48 -31.06 -21.59
N VAL A 45 -2.67 -29.80 -21.22
CA VAL A 45 -2.66 -28.65 -22.14
C VAL A 45 -1.87 -27.54 -21.43
N GLY A 46 -0.99 -26.84 -22.15
CA GLY A 46 0.12 -26.06 -21.58
C GLY A 46 -0.28 -24.93 -20.63
N GLU A 47 0.40 -24.90 -19.49
CA GLU A 47 0.41 -23.81 -18.53
C GLU A 47 1.16 -22.62 -19.13
N SER A 48 0.46 -21.72 -19.85
CA SER A 48 1.07 -20.49 -20.37
C SER A 48 0.09 -19.33 -20.33
N TRP A 49 -0.58 -19.14 -19.19
CA TRP A 49 -1.40 -17.94 -18.91
C TRP A 49 -0.92 -17.18 -17.67
N LEU A 50 0.16 -17.64 -17.01
CA LEU A 50 0.65 -17.08 -15.73
C LEU A 50 1.97 -16.31 -15.83
N THR A 51 2.51 -16.06 -17.03
CA THR A 51 3.62 -15.10 -17.19
C THR A 51 3.20 -14.04 -18.19
N VAL A 52 2.86 -12.86 -17.69
CA VAL A 52 2.83 -11.66 -18.53
C VAL A 52 4.28 -11.18 -18.56
N PRO A 53 5.00 -11.29 -19.70
CA PRO A 53 6.33 -10.72 -19.79
C PRO A 53 6.20 -9.20 -19.67
N VAL A 54 6.64 -8.63 -18.55
CA VAL A 54 6.83 -7.17 -18.43
C VAL A 54 7.84 -6.75 -19.51
N PRO A 55 7.46 -5.92 -20.49
CA PRO A 55 8.41 -5.39 -21.45
C PRO A 55 9.36 -4.41 -20.71
N LYS A 56 10.67 -4.62 -20.84
CA LYS A 56 11.66 -3.63 -20.41
C LYS A 56 11.51 -2.37 -21.28
N PRO A 57 11.52 -1.16 -20.71
CA PRO A 57 11.44 0.06 -21.51
C PRO A 57 12.65 0.15 -22.44
N SER A 58 12.39 0.00 -23.75
CA SER A 58 13.36 0.25 -24.81
C SER A 58 13.47 1.75 -25.00
N GLN A 59 14.50 2.36 -24.40
CA GLN A 59 14.80 3.77 -24.53
C GLN A 59 15.41 4.05 -25.92
N SER A 60 14.58 4.11 -26.98
CA SER A 60 15.00 4.67 -28.25
C SER A 60 13.80 5.18 -29.06
N ALA A 61 13.31 6.36 -28.68
CA ALA A 61 12.66 7.32 -29.57
C ALA A 61 12.64 8.69 -28.87
N ALA A 62 13.29 9.69 -29.47
CA ALA A 62 13.19 11.07 -29.02
C ALA A 62 11.75 11.58 -29.27
N PRO A 63 11.09 12.24 -28.30
CA PRO A 63 9.76 12.78 -28.54
C PRO A 63 9.85 14.03 -29.42
N THR A 64 9.18 13.99 -30.57
CA THR A 64 8.70 15.21 -31.23
C THR A 64 7.64 15.85 -30.33
N PRO A 65 7.73 17.16 -30.00
CA PRO A 65 6.75 17.81 -29.14
C PRO A 65 5.49 18.12 -29.97
N SER A 66 4.67 17.09 -30.23
CA SER A 66 3.26 17.30 -30.52
C SER A 66 2.64 17.84 -29.25
N ALA A 67 2.10 19.06 -29.29
CA ALA A 67 1.51 19.74 -28.14
C ALA A 67 0.50 18.81 -27.45
N SER A 68 0.93 18.20 -26.34
CA SER A 68 0.13 17.23 -25.59
C SER A 68 -0.98 17.96 -24.87
N SER A 69 -2.21 17.47 -25.08
CA SER A 69 -3.31 17.71 -24.16
C SER A 69 -2.86 17.37 -22.74
N PRO A 70 -3.33 18.12 -21.71
CA PRO A 70 -2.96 17.85 -20.33
C PRO A 70 -3.35 16.42 -19.95
N ASP A 71 -2.41 15.72 -19.31
CA ASP A 71 -2.62 14.37 -18.80
C ASP A 71 -3.74 14.39 -17.75
N PRO A 72 -4.86 13.66 -17.95
CA PRO A 72 -6.02 13.75 -17.07
C PRO A 72 -5.74 13.22 -15.66
N ASN A 73 -4.62 12.52 -15.46
CA ASN A 73 -4.19 11.96 -14.19
C ASN A 73 -2.99 12.70 -13.57
N ALA A 74 -2.64 13.89 -14.08
CA ALA A 74 -1.51 14.67 -13.57
C ALA A 74 -1.68 15.08 -12.08
N ASP A 75 -2.91 15.14 -11.59
CA ASP A 75 -3.24 15.42 -10.19
C ASP A 75 -2.73 14.32 -9.23
N VAL A 76 -2.65 13.07 -9.70
CA VAL A 76 -2.22 11.91 -8.89
C VAL A 76 -0.80 12.10 -8.35
N ALA A 77 0.08 12.78 -9.09
CA ALA A 77 1.46 13.04 -8.69
C ALA A 77 1.56 13.88 -7.40
N ALA A 78 0.54 14.69 -7.08
CA ALA A 78 0.51 15.52 -5.90
C ALA A 78 0.01 14.77 -4.64
N LEU A 79 -0.56 13.57 -4.79
CA LEU A 79 -1.17 12.84 -3.69
C LEU A 79 -0.15 12.25 -2.71
N GLY A 80 -0.54 12.21 -1.43
CA GLY A 80 0.11 11.43 -0.39
C GLY A 80 -0.25 9.94 -0.49
N TYR A 81 0.49 9.07 0.21
CA TYR A 81 0.28 7.61 0.14
C TYR A 81 -1.13 7.17 0.53
N GLU A 82 -1.64 7.62 1.67
CA GLU A 82 -2.97 7.21 2.16
C GLU A 82 -4.08 7.68 1.23
N GLU A 83 -3.98 8.91 0.73
CA GLU A 83 -4.93 9.49 -0.22
C GLU A 83 -4.92 8.73 -1.56
N ALA A 84 -3.74 8.45 -2.11
CA ALA A 84 -3.60 7.66 -3.33
C ALA A 84 -4.14 6.23 -3.15
N ARG A 85 -3.92 5.60 -1.99
CA ARG A 85 -4.45 4.26 -1.69
C ARG A 85 -5.98 4.26 -1.62
N ASP A 86 -6.55 5.24 -0.92
CA ASP A 86 -7.99 5.32 -0.74
C ASP A 86 -8.71 5.61 -2.07
N GLU A 87 -8.13 6.48 -2.92
CA GLU A 87 -8.62 6.67 -4.28
C GLU A 87 -8.50 5.39 -5.13
N LEU A 88 -7.40 4.65 -5.02
CA LEU A 88 -7.21 3.39 -5.74
C LEU A 88 -8.28 2.37 -5.35
N VAL A 89 -8.58 2.24 -4.05
CA VAL A 89 -9.66 1.37 -3.55
C VAL A 89 -11.01 1.79 -4.15
N ALA A 90 -11.29 3.09 -4.23
CA ALA A 90 -12.52 3.59 -4.82
C ALA A 90 -12.62 3.28 -6.31
N VAL A 91 -11.53 3.42 -7.06
CA VAL A 91 -11.45 3.07 -8.49
C VAL A 91 -11.71 1.57 -8.70
N VAL A 92 -11.03 0.71 -7.93
CA VAL A 92 -11.21 -0.75 -8.00
C VAL A 92 -12.65 -1.14 -7.71
N ALA A 93 -13.25 -0.60 -6.64
CA ALA A 93 -14.63 -0.88 -6.29
C ALA A 93 -15.61 -0.49 -7.42
N ARG A 94 -15.31 0.59 -8.16
CA ARG A 94 -16.14 1.06 -9.27
C ARG A 94 -16.01 0.16 -10.50
N LEU A 95 -14.79 -0.33 -10.79
CA LEU A 95 -14.54 -1.32 -11.85
C LEU A 95 -15.25 -2.65 -11.53
N GLU A 96 -15.16 -3.12 -10.29
CA GLU A 96 -15.79 -4.37 -9.84
C GLU A 96 -17.33 -4.31 -9.87
N ALA A 97 -17.92 -3.12 -9.71
CA ALA A 97 -19.37 -2.94 -9.82
C ALA A 97 -19.89 -3.18 -11.25
N GLY A 98 -19.04 -3.08 -12.28
CA GLY A 98 -19.37 -3.43 -13.67
C GLY A 98 -20.47 -2.58 -14.33
N ALA A 99 -20.80 -1.42 -13.75
CA ALA A 99 -21.87 -0.54 -14.23
C ALA A 99 -21.37 0.59 -15.16
N ALA A 100 -20.05 0.70 -15.37
CA ALA A 100 -19.42 1.72 -16.20
C ALA A 100 -19.45 1.34 -17.69
N THR A 101 -19.47 2.34 -18.58
CA THR A 101 -19.26 2.11 -20.01
C THR A 101 -17.82 1.66 -20.29
N LEU A 102 -17.52 1.26 -21.53
CA LEU A 102 -16.17 0.87 -21.91
C LEU A 102 -15.18 2.02 -21.73
N GLU A 103 -15.53 3.21 -22.21
CA GLU A 103 -14.71 4.41 -22.12
C GLU A 103 -14.46 4.81 -20.66
N GLU A 104 -15.50 4.74 -19.82
CA GLU A 104 -15.37 4.99 -18.37
C GLU A 104 -14.49 3.92 -17.69
N SER A 105 -14.62 2.66 -18.09
CA SER A 105 -13.80 1.56 -17.56
C SER A 105 -12.33 1.71 -17.92
N LEU A 106 -12.02 2.17 -19.14
CA LEU A 106 -10.66 2.48 -19.56
C LEU A 106 -10.08 3.65 -18.77
N ALA A 107 -10.83 4.74 -18.62
CA ALA A 107 -10.39 5.89 -17.83
C ALA A 107 -10.15 5.53 -16.35
N LEU A 108 -11.02 4.70 -15.76
CA LEU A 108 -10.83 4.17 -14.41
C LEU A 108 -9.58 3.30 -14.31
N TRP A 109 -9.32 2.44 -15.29
CA TRP A 109 -8.11 1.62 -15.32
C TRP A 109 -6.83 2.48 -15.41
N GLU A 110 -6.78 3.46 -16.32
CA GLU A 110 -5.64 4.37 -16.47
C GLU A 110 -5.36 5.17 -15.20
N ARG A 111 -6.42 5.66 -14.53
CA ARG A 111 -6.28 6.33 -13.22
C ARG A 111 -5.78 5.35 -12.15
N GLY A 112 -6.28 4.12 -12.14
CA GLY A 112 -5.83 3.06 -11.23
C GLY A 112 -4.33 2.77 -11.38
N GLU A 113 -3.81 2.68 -12.61
CA GLU A 113 -2.39 2.49 -12.88
C GLU A 113 -1.54 3.67 -12.39
N ALA A 114 -2.01 4.90 -12.60
CA ALA A 114 -1.33 6.09 -12.10
C ALA A 114 -1.26 6.10 -10.56
N LEU A 115 -2.37 5.77 -9.88
CA LEU A 115 -2.44 5.69 -8.42
C LEU A 115 -1.55 4.57 -7.85
N ALA A 116 -1.53 3.41 -8.49
CA ALA A 116 -0.67 2.30 -8.10
C ALA A 116 0.82 2.67 -8.24
N THR A 117 1.20 3.33 -9.33
CA THR A 117 2.55 3.86 -9.54
C THR A 117 2.93 4.82 -8.42
N ARG A 118 2.05 5.78 -8.09
CA ARG A 118 2.29 6.74 -7.00
C ARG A 118 2.46 6.06 -5.64
N CYS A 119 1.66 5.05 -5.34
CA CYS A 119 1.80 4.25 -4.11
C CYS A 119 3.18 3.57 -4.06
N GLN A 120 3.63 3.02 -5.19
CA GLN A 120 4.91 2.33 -5.29
C GLN A 120 6.08 3.29 -5.07
N GLU A 121 6.07 4.49 -5.65
CA GLU A 121 7.08 5.53 -5.41
C GLU A 121 7.23 5.87 -3.92
N TRP A 122 6.11 6.03 -3.21
CA TRP A 122 6.12 6.30 -1.77
C TRP A 122 6.76 5.16 -0.98
N LEU A 123 6.44 3.91 -1.33
CA LEU A 123 7.01 2.72 -0.68
C LEU A 123 8.50 2.58 -0.97
N ASP A 124 8.94 2.87 -2.20
CA ASP A 124 10.35 2.82 -2.58
C ASP A 124 11.17 3.87 -1.82
N GLY A 125 10.69 5.12 -1.78
CA GLY A 125 11.35 6.16 -0.99
C GLY A 125 11.42 5.81 0.51
N ALA A 126 10.42 5.11 1.05
CA ALA A 126 10.48 4.63 2.44
C ALA A 126 11.54 3.52 2.64
N ARG A 127 11.65 2.57 1.70
CA ARG A 127 12.64 1.49 1.75
C ARG A 127 14.06 2.04 1.66
N GLU A 128 14.31 3.02 0.79
CA GLU A 128 15.62 3.66 0.65
C GLU A 128 16.07 4.34 1.95
N ARG A 129 15.17 5.09 2.60
CA ARG A 129 15.46 5.71 3.91
C ARG A 129 15.81 4.67 4.97
N LEU A 130 15.07 3.55 5.00
CA LEU A 130 15.37 2.46 5.93
C LEU A 130 16.73 1.80 5.64
N SER A 131 17.07 1.63 4.36
CA SER A 131 18.39 1.09 3.98
C SER A 131 19.52 2.00 4.45
N ALA A 132 19.41 3.32 4.21
CA ALA A 132 20.44 4.28 4.60
C ALA A 132 20.69 4.31 6.12
N VAL A 133 19.63 4.16 6.93
CA VAL A 133 19.75 4.06 8.39
C VAL A 133 20.47 2.77 8.79
N ARG A 134 20.16 1.64 8.15
CA ARG A 134 20.82 0.35 8.42
C ARG A 134 22.31 0.36 8.07
N ASP A 135 22.67 0.94 6.92
CA ASP A 135 24.07 1.04 6.48
C ASP A 135 24.89 1.95 7.41
N THR A 136 24.26 3.01 7.93
CA THR A 136 24.88 3.91 8.91
C THR A 136 25.08 3.23 10.27
N ALA A 137 24.08 2.46 10.73
CA ALA A 137 24.22 1.65 11.94
C ALA A 137 25.41 0.69 11.79
N ALA A 138 25.44 -0.13 10.73
CA ALA A 138 26.49 -1.11 10.46
C ALA A 138 27.92 -0.51 10.47
N ARG A 139 28.11 0.68 9.86
CA ARG A 139 29.42 1.37 9.89
C ARG A 139 29.83 1.83 11.29
N THR A 140 28.87 2.22 12.12
CA THR A 140 29.14 2.68 13.49
C THR A 140 29.61 1.51 14.36
N GLU A 141 29.05 0.31 14.16
CA GLU A 141 29.41 -0.89 14.93
C GLU A 141 30.78 -1.44 14.52
N SER A 142 31.18 -1.29 13.25
CA SER A 142 32.49 -1.74 12.75
C SER A 142 33.69 -0.84 13.12
N GLY A 143 33.45 0.36 13.69
CA GLY A 143 34.49 1.36 13.96
C GLY A 143 34.98 1.45 15.41
N THR A 144 34.58 0.54 16.30
CA THR A 144 34.85 0.64 17.76
C THR A 144 35.86 -0.39 18.30
N ASP A 145 36.53 -1.18 17.45
CA ASP A 145 37.56 -2.15 17.88
C ASP A 145 38.92 -1.84 17.25
N GLU A 146 39.46 -0.66 17.54
CA GLU A 146 40.91 -0.41 17.46
C GLU A 146 41.32 0.19 18.80
N SER A 147 41.58 -0.68 19.79
CA SER A 147 42.47 -0.29 20.89
C SER A 147 43.88 -0.21 20.29
N PRO A 148 44.53 0.97 20.28
CA PRO A 148 45.96 1.00 20.10
C PRO A 148 46.55 0.38 21.36
N ASP A 149 46.91 -0.90 21.30
CA ASP A 149 47.80 -1.52 22.30
C ASP A 149 49.18 -0.86 22.15
N ASP A 150 49.32 0.28 22.82
CA ASP A 150 50.58 0.74 23.40
C ASP A 150 51.03 -0.33 24.40
N GLU A 151 51.92 -1.26 23.99
CA GLU A 151 52.80 -1.95 24.93
C GLU A 151 54.27 -1.62 24.64
N GLU A 152 54.66 -0.47 25.19
CA GLU A 152 55.98 -0.17 25.71
C GLU A 152 56.48 -1.31 26.63
N THR A 153 57.33 -2.21 26.13
CA THR A 153 58.28 -2.92 27.02
C THR A 153 59.60 -3.27 26.32
N ARG A 154 60.58 -2.38 26.54
CA ARG A 154 61.99 -2.64 26.89
C ARG A 154 62.84 -3.62 26.08
#